data_AF-A0AAV5KW55-F1
#
_entry.id   AF-A0AAV5KW55-F1
#
_cell.length_a   1.000
_cell.length_b   1.000
_cell.length_c   1.000
_cell.angle_alpha   90.00
_cell.angle_beta   90.00
_cell.angle_gamma   90.00
#
_symmetry.space_group_name_H-M   'P 1'
#
loop_
_entity.id
_entity.type
_entity.pdbx_description
1 polymer ?
#
loop_
_entity_poly.entity_id
_entity_poly.type
_entity_poly.pdbx_seq_one_letter_code
_entity_poly.pdbx_strand_id
1 'polypeptide(L)'
;MTAYKLVTVDAPYWGFGYRLEQALIAGERALFLESHRNCFGWIDEWFGMTVQQLHELESESDCSADEKIMTKEFAAKWAKIDSKQRGLAVDC
;
A
#
# COMPACT_ATOMS: atom_id res chain seq x y z
N MET A 1 23.09 8.97 3.96
CA MET A 1 23.11 7.71 3.20
C MET A 1 22.31 7.87 1.91
N THR A 2 22.63 7.09 0.88
CA THR A 2 21.88 7.06 -0.40
C THR A 2 21.33 5.65 -0.62
N ALA A 3 20.02 5.53 -0.89
CA ALA A 3 19.38 4.26 -1.22
C ALA A 3 19.04 4.22 -2.72
N TYR A 4 19.62 3.26 -3.44
CA TYR A 4 19.33 3.05 -4.86
C TYR A 4 18.21 2.01 -5.00
N LYS A 5 16.99 2.48 -5.28
CA LYS A 5 15.81 1.62 -5.48
C LYS A 5 15.51 1.54 -6.98
N LEU A 6 15.80 0.39 -7.59
CA LEU A 6 15.43 0.11 -8.98
C LEU A 6 13.99 -0.40 -9.02
N VAL A 7 13.14 0.33 -9.73
CA VAL A 7 11.73 0.00 -9.93
C VAL A 7 11.53 -0.41 -11.38
N THR A 8 10.94 -1.58 -11.59
CA THR A 8 10.57 -2.09 -12.92
C THR A 8 9.08 -2.42 -12.90
N VAL A 9 8.31 -1.69 -13.71
CA VAL A 9 6.87 -1.92 -13.89
C VAL A 9 6.65 -2.39 -15.32
N ASP A 10 6.04 -3.56 -15.47
CA ASP A 10 5.57 -4.09 -16.75
C ASP A 10 4.06 -4.35 -16.61
N ALA A 11 3.26 -3.54 -17.29
CA ALA A 11 1.80 -3.65 -17.24
C ALA A 11 1.25 -3.87 -18.65
N PRO A 12 1.26 -5.13 -19.15
CA PRO A 12 0.79 -5.45 -20.48
C PRO A 12 -0.75 -5.39 -20.53
N TYR A 13 -1.28 -4.17 -20.66
CA TYR A 13 -2.70 -3.91 -20.80
C TYR A 13 -3.02 -3.32 -22.17
N TRP A 14 -3.96 -3.95 -22.88
CA TRP A 14 -4.31 -3.54 -24.24
C TRP A 14 -4.88 -2.11 -24.26
N GLY A 15 -4.23 -1.23 -25.04
CA GLY A 15 -4.67 0.16 -25.25
C GLY A 15 -4.23 1.17 -24.19
N PHE A 16 -3.90 0.74 -22.96
CA PHE A 16 -3.51 1.66 -21.87
C PHE A 16 -2.19 1.34 -21.14
N GLY A 17 -1.46 0.29 -21.55
CA GLY A 17 -0.22 -0.14 -20.88
C GLY A 17 0.73 1.00 -20.51
N TYR A 18 1.12 1.82 -21.49
CA TYR A 18 2.03 2.95 -21.23
C TYR A 18 1.51 3.95 -20.20
N ARG A 19 0.22 4.32 -20.24
CA ARG A 19 -0.34 5.28 -19.28
C ARG A 19 -0.42 4.69 -17.87
N LEU A 20 -0.70 3.40 -17.77
CA LEU A 20 -0.75 2.68 -16.51
C LEU A 20 0.65 2.56 -15.90
N GLU A 21 1.65 2.18 -16.70
CA GLU A 21 3.05 2.11 -16.28
C GLU A 21 3.55 3.47 -15.78
N GLN A 22 3.27 4.55 -16.51
CA GLN A 22 3.64 5.91 -16.09
C GLN A 22 2.96 6.32 -14.78
N ALA A 23 1.68 5.97 -14.60
CA ALA A 23 0.95 6.27 -13.37
C ALA A 23 1.54 5.52 -12.17
N LEU A 24 1.90 4.24 -12.35
CA LEU A 24 2.52 3.43 -11.30
C LEU A 24 3.90 3.96 -10.92
N ILE A 25 4.75 4.27 -11.90
CA ILE A 25 6.07 4.86 -11.64
C ILE A 25 5.95 6.21 -10.92
N ALA A 26 4.99 7.06 -11.32
CA ALA A 26 4.75 8.33 -10.65
C ALA A 26 4.25 8.13 -9.21
N GLY A 27 3.37 7.15 -8.99
CA GLY A 27 2.87 6.76 -7.67
C GLY A 27 3.99 6.28 -6.74
N GLU A 28 4.85 5.38 -7.22
CA GLU A 28 5.99 4.90 -6.45
C GLU A 28 6.98 6.01 -6.10
N ARG A 29 7.23 6.93 -7.04
CA ARG A 29 8.08 8.09 -6.78
C ARG A 29 7.50 8.98 -5.67
N ALA A 30 6.19 9.26 -5.72
CA ALA A 30 5.53 10.05 -4.69
C ALA A 30 5.59 9.34 -3.33
N LEU A 31 5.30 8.03 -3.30
CA LEU A 31 5.37 7.21 -2.09
C LEU A 31 6.76 7.23 -1.47
N PHE A 32 7.83 7.10 -2.27
CA PHE A 32 9.19 7.15 -1.74
C PHE A 32 9.56 8.52 -1.19
N LEU A 33 9.16 9.61 -1.85
CA LEU A 33 9.45 10.96 -1.35
C LEU A 33 8.76 11.21 -0.01
N GLU A 34 7.49 10.83 0.10
CA GLU A 34 6.72 10.99 1.32
C GLU A 34 7.23 10.09 2.45
N SER A 35 7.52 8.82 2.14
CA SER A 35 8.08 7.87 3.10
C SER A 35 9.43 8.33 3.66
N HIS A 36 10.35 8.82 2.80
CA HIS A 36 11.64 9.35 3.27
C HIS A 36 11.46 10.61 4.12
N ARG A 37 10.53 11.49 3.75
CA ARG A 37 10.20 12.68 4.56
C ARG A 37 9.66 12.29 5.94
N ASN A 38 8.73 11.34 5.99
CA ASN A 38 8.12 10.88 7.24
C ASN A 38 9.12 10.11 8.11
N CYS A 39 9.92 9.23 7.53
CA CYS A 39 10.97 8.51 8.22
C CYS A 39 11.99 9.46 8.86
N PHE A 40 12.37 10.52 8.15
CA PHE A 40 13.25 11.56 8.71
C PHE A 40 12.56 12.39 9.79
N GLY A 41 11.28 12.73 9.62
CA GLY A 41 10.50 13.44 10.64
C GLY A 41 10.34 12.65 11.93
N TRP A 42 10.25 11.32 11.85
CA TRP A 42 10.14 10.42 13.02
C TRP A 42 11.49 9.98 13.60
N ILE A 43 12.60 10.61 13.21
CA ILE A 43 13.94 10.19 13.64
C ILE A 43 14.07 10.10 15.16
N ASP A 44 13.52 11.06 15.90
CA ASP A 44 13.59 11.07 17.36
C ASP A 44 12.79 9.94 18.01
N GLU A 45 11.78 9.40 17.34
CA GLU A 45 10.95 8.32 17.85
C GLU A 45 11.65 6.96 17.69
N TRP A 46 12.29 6.73 16.55
CA TRP A 46 12.96 5.45 16.27
C TRP A 46 14.44 5.40 16.61
N PHE A 47 15.10 6.53 16.81
CA PHE A 47 16.52 6.57 17.16
C PHE A 47 16.76 6.03 18.57
N GLY A 48 17.38 4.85 18.66
CA GLY A 48 17.70 4.18 19.93
C GLY A 48 16.77 3.02 20.30
N MET A 49 15.75 2.71 19.48
CA MET A 49 14.95 1.50 19.67
C MET A 49 15.78 0.24 19.48
N THR A 50 15.50 -0.78 20.29
CA THR A 50 16.07 -2.12 20.10
C THR A 50 15.25 -2.92 19.09
N VAL A 51 15.88 -3.90 18.43
CA VAL A 51 15.19 -4.78 17.46
C VAL A 51 14.02 -5.53 18.09
N GLN A 52 14.09 -5.85 19.38
CA GLN A 52 13.00 -6.51 20.12
C GLN A 52 11.76 -5.62 20.23
N GLN A 53 11.94 -4.35 20.60
CA GLN A 53 10.83 -3.38 20.68
C GLN A 53 10.20 -3.13 19.31
N LEU A 54 11.00 -3.17 18.23
CA LEU A 54 10.50 -3.04 16.87
C LEU A 54 9.55 -4.18 16.49
N HIS A 55 9.91 -5.43 16.82
CA HIS A 55 9.03 -6.59 16.57
C HIS A 55 7.73 -6.54 17.38
N GLU A 56 7.79 -6.04 18.62
CA GLU A 56 6.60 -5.89 19.46
C GLU A 56 5.65 -4.85 18.85
N LEU A 57 6.18 -3.71 18.40
CA LEU A 57 5.42 -2.68 17.68
C LEU A 57 4.87 -3.16 16.34
N GLU A 58 5.60 -3.99 15.59
CA GLU A 58 5.13 -4.61 14.35
C GLU A 58 3.92 -5.51 14.62
N SER A 59 4.00 -6.36 15.66
CA SER A 59 2.90 -7.25 16.04
C SER A 59 1.64 -6.51 16.51
N GLU A 60 1.80 -5.40 17.25
CA GLU A 60 0.69 -4.55 17.68
C GLU A 60 0.06 -3.81 16.49
N SER A 61 0.90 -3.31 15.58
CA SER A 61 0.48 -2.61 14.37
C SER A 61 -0.36 -3.51 13.46
N ASP A 62 0.08 -4.74 13.23
CA ASP A 62 -0.63 -5.74 12.41
C ASP A 62 -2.02 -6.05 12.98
N CYS A 63 -2.11 -6.31 14.28
CA CYS A 63 -3.38 -6.55 14.97
C CYS A 63 -4.35 -5.36 14.81
N SER A 64 -3.84 -4.13 15.00
CA SER A 64 -4.64 -2.91 14.87
C SER A 64 -5.06 -2.61 13.42
N ALA A 65 -4.26 -3.02 12.44
CA ALA A 65 -4.54 -2.82 11.02
C ALA A 65 -5.65 -3.77 10.56
N ASP A 66 -5.58 -5.03 10.96
CA ASP A 66 -6.62 -6.02 10.68
C ASP A 66 -7.98 -5.58 11.25
N GLU A 67 -8.01 -5.04 12.47
CA GLU A 67 -9.24 -4.50 13.06
C GLU A 67 -9.84 -3.37 12.21
N LYS A 68 -9.01 -2.44 11.73
CA LYS A 68 -9.45 -1.30 10.90
C LYS A 68 -9.94 -1.73 9.52
N ILE A 69 -9.27 -2.69 8.89
CA ILE A 69 -9.68 -3.25 7.59
C ILE A 69 -11.00 -4.02 7.73
N MET A 70 -11.18 -4.73 8.86
CA MET A 70 -12.38 -5.50 9.17
C MET A 70 -13.53 -4.65 9.72
N THR A 71 -13.38 -3.32 9.79
CA THR A 71 -14.50 -2.44 10.12
C THR A 71 -15.68 -2.72 9.20
N LYS A 72 -16.87 -2.81 9.80
CA LYS A 72 -18.11 -3.22 9.12
C LYS A 72 -18.42 -2.37 7.88
N GLU A 73 -17.94 -1.12 7.85
CA GLU A 73 -18.07 -0.21 6.71
C GLU A 73 -17.25 -0.67 5.49
N PHE A 74 -16.00 -1.09 5.70
CA PHE A 74 -15.14 -1.58 4.64
C PHE A 74 -15.63 -2.94 4.13
N ALA A 75 -15.99 -3.86 5.04
CA ALA A 75 -16.57 -5.15 4.70
C ALA A 75 -17.89 -5.01 3.90
N ALA A 76 -18.77 -4.09 4.32
CA ALA A 76 -20.01 -3.80 3.60
C ALA A 76 -19.76 -3.18 2.21
N LYS A 77 -18.73 -2.32 2.07
CA LYS A 77 -18.34 -1.72 0.79
C LYS A 77 -17.78 -2.77 -0.16
N TRP A 78 -16.93 -3.68 0.31
CA TRP A 78 -16.40 -4.80 -0.48
C TRP A 78 -17.48 -5.78 -0.90
N ALA A 79 -18.41 -6.14 -0.01
CA ALA A 79 -19.55 -6.99 -0.36
C ALA A 79 -20.43 -6.36 -1.46
N LYS A 80 -20.56 -5.03 -1.46
CA LYS A 80 -21.30 -4.29 -2.49
C LYS A 80 -20.56 -4.26 -3.83
N ILE A 81 -19.23 -4.21 -3.80
CA ILE A 81 -18.36 -4.27 -5.00
C ILE A 81 -18.36 -5.68 -5.60
N ASP A 82 -18.24 -6.72 -4.77
CA ASP A 82 -18.28 -8.13 -5.17
C ASP A 82 -19.65 -8.51 -5.78
N SER A 83 -20.76 -8.03 -5.19
CA SER A 83 -22.10 -8.16 -5.77
C SER A 83 -22.22 -7.51 -7.15
N LYS A 84 -21.60 -6.34 -7.35
CA LYS A 84 -21.61 -5.62 -8.64
C LYS A 84 -20.71 -6.28 -9.69
N GLN A 85 -19.60 -6.90 -9.29
CA GLN A 85 -18.72 -7.64 -10.21
C GLN A 85 -19.30 -9.01 -10.60
N ARG A 86 -20.00 -9.72 -9.71
CA ARG A 86 -20.70 -10.98 -10.04
C ARG A 86 -21.89 -10.80 -10.98
N GLY A 87 -22.50 -9.61 -11.01
CA GLY A 87 -23.56 -9.27 -11.98
C GLY A 87 -23.05 -9.03 -13.41
N LEU A 88 -21.76 -8.76 -13.61
CA LEU A 88 -21.15 -8.52 -14.92
C LEU A 88 -20.54 -9.79 -15.56
N ALA A 89 -20.47 -10.91 -14.83
CA ALA A 89 -19.93 -12.18 -15.29
C ALA A 89 -21.00 -13.13 -15.88
N VAL A 90 -22.27 -12.71 -15.97
CA VAL A 90 -23.40 -13.52 -16.47
C VAL A 90 -23.89 -13.08 -17.86
N ASP A 91 -23.25 -12.07 -18.47
CA ASP A 91 -23.54 -11.59 -19.84
C ASP A 91 -22.46 -12.06 -20.85
N CYS A 92 -22.15 -13.36 -20.85
CA CYS A 92 -21.44 -14.07 -21.93
C CYS A 92 -22.18 -15.35 -22.28
#